data_AF-A0A1A9DBX3-F1
#
_entry.id   AF-A0A1A9DBX3-F1
#
_cell.length_a   1.000
_cell.length_b   1.000
_cell.length_c   1.000
_cell.angle_alpha   90.00
_cell.angle_beta   90.00
_cell.angle_gamma   90.00
#
_symmetry.space_group_name_H-M   'P 1'
#
loop_
_entity.id
_entity.type
_entity.pdbx_description
1 polymer ?
#
loop_
_entity_poly.entity_id
_entity_poly.type
_entity_poly.pdbx_seq_one_letter_code
_entity_poly.pdbx_strand_id
1 'polypeptide(L)' 'MGVESICITSPGANAGNSPNVDVAFPADKLLTSDPSDSERATAELLNYVAATWDKQDHPLREHALAVARTLRTR' A
#
# COMPACT_ATOMS: atom_id res chain seq x y z
N MET A 1 -12.23 5.35 -36.01
CA MET A 1 -13.13 5.36 -34.84
C MET A 1 -13.30 3.92 -34.39
N GLY A 2 -13.01 3.64 -33.11
CA GLY A 2 -13.10 2.30 -32.52
C GLY A 2 -12.01 2.11 -31.46
N VAL A 3 -12.19 2.71 -30.30
CA VAL A 3 -11.38 2.47 -29.09
C VAL A 3 -12.10 1.41 -28.26
N GLU A 4 -11.55 0.20 -28.16
CA GLU A 4 -12.02 -0.87 -27.28
C GLU A 4 -10.79 -1.72 -26.93
N SER A 5 -10.54 -2.23 -25.74
CA SER A 5 -10.98 -1.97 -24.38
C SER A 5 -9.93 -2.74 -23.55
N ILE A 6 -9.55 -2.21 -22.40
CA ILE A 6 -8.38 -2.65 -21.62
C ILE A 6 -8.57 -4.11 -21.15
N CYS A 7 -7.69 -5.01 -21.57
CA CYS A 7 -7.55 -6.33 -20.93
C CYS A 7 -6.80 -6.15 -19.60
N ILE A 8 -7.54 -5.83 -18.53
CA ILE A 8 -7.01 -5.82 -17.17
C ILE A 8 -6.77 -7.30 -16.77
N THR A 9 -5.49 -7.62 -16.66
CA THR A 9 -4.81 -8.66 -15.88
C THR A 9 -5.66 -9.82 -15.29
N SER A 10 -5.42 -11.01 -15.85
CA SER A 10 -5.42 -12.37 -15.28
C SER A 10 -6.26 -12.69 -14.01
N PRO A 11 -7.19 -13.66 -14.08
CA PRO A 11 -7.86 -14.21 -12.90
C PRO A 11 -6.95 -15.25 -12.24
N GLY A 12 -6.24 -14.85 -11.18
CA GLY A 12 -5.36 -15.78 -10.45
C GLY A 12 -4.73 -15.27 -9.15
N ALA A 13 -5.08 -14.07 -8.67
CA ALA A 13 -4.64 -13.61 -7.35
C ALA A 13 -5.64 -14.11 -6.31
N ASN A 14 -5.27 -15.16 -5.59
CA ASN A 14 -5.90 -15.48 -4.31
C ASN A 14 -6.01 -14.19 -3.49
N ALA A 15 -7.22 -13.82 -3.08
CA ALA A 15 -7.48 -12.73 -2.15
C ALA A 15 -7.02 -13.10 -0.72
N GLY A 16 -5.77 -13.51 -0.57
CA GLY A 16 -5.12 -13.89 0.68
C GLY A 16 -3.96 -12.94 0.97
N ASN A 17 -4.16 -12.07 1.97
CA ASN A 17 -3.16 -11.32 2.75
C ASN A 17 -1.73 -11.26 2.18
N SER A 18 -1.52 -10.43 1.16
CA SER A 18 -0.15 -10.03 0.82
C SER A 18 0.24 -8.87 1.76
N PRO A 19 1.26 -9.03 2.63
CA PRO A 19 1.53 -8.06 3.70
C PRO A 19 1.98 -6.69 3.18
N ASN A 20 2.52 -6.63 1.96
CA ASN A 20 2.76 -5.37 1.24
C ASN A 20 1.47 -4.61 0.92
N VAL A 21 0.38 -5.30 0.56
CA VAL A 21 -0.94 -4.69 0.31
C VAL A 21 -1.55 -4.20 1.61
N ASP A 22 -1.38 -4.95 2.70
CA ASP A 22 -1.82 -4.52 4.04
C ASP A 22 -1.11 -3.24 4.52
N VAL A 23 0.07 -2.91 3.96
CA VAL A 23 0.82 -1.67 4.21
C VAL A 23 0.47 -0.55 3.24
N ALA A 24 0.38 -0.83 1.93
CA ALA A 24 0.10 0.17 0.90
C ALA A 24 -1.35 0.70 0.97
N PHE A 25 -2.33 -0.18 1.24
CA PHE A 25 -3.74 0.20 1.26
C PHE A 25 -4.08 1.35 2.23
N PRO A 26 -3.69 1.32 3.51
CA PRO A 26 -3.96 2.44 4.41
C PRO A 26 -3.18 3.71 4.04
N ALA A 27 -1.99 3.57 3.43
CA ALA A 27 -1.20 4.70 2.95
C ALA A 27 -1.89 5.40 1.77
N ASP A 28 -2.34 4.65 0.76
CA ASP A 28 -3.09 5.20 -0.38
C ASP A 28 -4.39 5.86 0.08
N LYS A 29 -5.13 5.22 0.99
CA LYS A 29 -6.33 5.82 1.57
C LYS A 29 -6.03 7.17 2.24
N LEU A 30 -4.93 7.26 2.98
CA LEU A 30 -4.49 8.49 3.64
C LEU A 30 -4.14 9.58 2.61
N LEU A 31 -3.45 9.24 1.52
CA LEU A 31 -3.12 10.18 0.44
C LEU A 31 -4.34 10.78 -0.26
N THR A 32 -5.42 10.00 -0.36
CA THR A 32 -6.69 10.44 -0.97
C THR A 32 -7.58 11.26 -0.02
N SER A 33 -7.29 11.29 1.28
CA SER A 33 -8.15 11.88 2.32
C SER A 33 -7.68 13.25 2.82
N ASP A 34 -6.99 14.03 1.98
CA ASP A 34 -6.40 15.33 2.31
C ASP A 34 -5.42 15.28 3.51
N PRO A 35 -4.26 14.61 3.37
CA PRO A 35 -3.32 14.43 4.46
C PRO A 35 -2.52 15.72 4.76
N SER A 36 -2.18 15.91 6.04
CA SER A 36 -1.14 16.86 6.46
C SER A 36 0.22 16.47 5.85
N ASP A 37 1.19 17.38 5.74
CA ASP A 37 2.53 17.05 5.18
C ASP A 37 3.21 15.87 5.89
N SER A 38 3.07 15.76 7.21
CA SER A 38 3.61 14.63 7.99
C SER A 38 2.88 13.30 7.69
N GLU A 39 1.57 13.37 7.43
CA GLU A 39 0.76 12.20 7.06
C GLU A 39 1.07 11.77 5.62
N ARG A 40 1.24 12.73 4.71
CA ARG A 40 1.69 12.48 3.34
C ARG A 40 3.07 11.81 3.33
N ALA A 41 4.04 12.35 4.05
CA ALA A 41 5.37 11.75 4.16
C ALA A 41 5.33 10.32 4.72
N THR A 42 4.46 10.06 5.69
CA THR A 42 4.27 8.72 6.26
C THR A 42 3.67 7.77 5.23
N ALA A 43 2.65 8.20 4.49
CA ALA A 43 2.04 7.36 3.46
C ALA A 43 2.99 7.07 2.29
N GLU A 44 3.75 8.07 1.83
CA GLU A 44 4.77 7.87 0.79
C GLU A 44 5.84 6.87 1.22
N LEU A 45 6.30 6.96 2.48
CA LEU A 45 7.24 6.00 3.05
C LEU A 45 6.67 4.57 3.04
N LEU A 46 5.42 4.39 3.49
CA LEU A 46 4.78 3.08 3.51
C LEU A 46 4.56 2.53 2.11
N ASN A 47 4.21 3.37 1.14
CA ASN A 47 4.12 2.98 -0.26
C ASN A 47 5.47 2.56 -0.85
N TYR A 48 6.54 3.29 -0.53
CA TYR A 48 7.89 2.89 -0.93
C TYR A 48 8.29 1.54 -0.31
N VAL A 49 8.02 1.34 0.98
CA VAL A 49 8.29 0.08 1.69
C VAL A 49 7.48 -1.08 1.10
N ALA A 50 6.22 -0.86 0.75
CA ALA A 50 5.39 -1.86 0.08
C ALA A 50 5.89 -2.19 -1.34
N ALA A 51 6.31 -1.18 -2.12
CA ALA A 51 6.87 -1.36 -3.45
C ALA A 51 8.22 -2.10 -3.45
N THR A 52 8.96 -2.00 -2.36
CA THR A 52 10.26 -2.64 -2.17
C THR A 52 10.22 -3.78 -1.17
N TRP A 53 9.02 -4.27 -0.84
CA TRP A 53 8.77 -5.20 0.28
C TRP A 53 9.75 -6.37 0.32
N ASP A 54 9.95 -7.03 -0.82
CA ASP A 54 10.84 -8.21 -0.96
C ASP A 54 12.31 -7.92 -0.64
N LYS A 55 12.73 -6.65 -0.69
CA LYS A 55 14.08 -6.18 -0.38
C LYS A 55 14.23 -5.65 1.05
N GLN A 56 13.13 -5.49 1.78
CA GLN A 56 13.16 -4.96 3.14
C GLN A 56 13.52 -6.01 4.17
N ASP A 57 14.30 -5.59 5.17
CA ASP A 57 14.63 -6.43 6.31
C ASP A 57 13.39 -6.74 7.16
N HIS A 58 13.40 -7.90 7.81
CA HIS A 58 12.29 -8.37 8.63
C HIS A 58 11.84 -7.36 9.70
N PRO A 59 12.74 -6.69 10.46
CA PRO A 59 12.32 -5.68 11.44
C PRO A 59 11.58 -4.49 10.82
N LEU A 60 11.98 -4.07 9.61
CA LEU A 60 11.33 -2.95 8.94
C LEU A 60 9.93 -3.32 8.43
N ARG A 61 9.76 -4.56 7.94
CA ARG A 61 8.46 -5.09 7.54
C ARG A 61 7.46 -5.12 8.70
N GLU A 62 7.88 -5.61 9.87
CA GLU A 62 7.03 -5.62 11.07
C GLU A 62 6.69 -4.20 11.53
N HIS A 63 7.66 -3.28 11.48
CA HIS A 63 7.40 -1.89 11.82
C HIS A 63 6.38 -1.23 10.87
N ALA A 64 6.54 -1.42 9.56
CA ALA A 64 5.61 -0.90 8.57
C ALA A 64 4.18 -1.45 8.76
N LEU A 65 4.05 -2.73 9.10
CA LEU A 65 2.76 -3.35 9.45
C LEU A 65 2.16 -2.74 10.72
N ALA A 66 2.97 -2.47 11.74
CA ALA A 66 2.49 -1.81 12.95
C ALA A 66 1.94 -0.40 12.66
N VAL A 67 2.68 0.41 11.86
CA VAL A 67 2.24 1.75 11.46
C VAL A 67 0.97 1.68 10.61
N ALA A 68 0.91 0.77 9.63
CA ALA A 68 -0.26 0.57 8.78
C ALA A 68 -1.52 0.21 9.59
N ARG A 69 -1.38 -0.62 10.63
CA ARG A 69 -2.47 -0.94 11.57
C ARG A 69 -2.96 0.30 12.33
N THR A 70 -2.04 1.13 12.82
CA THR A 70 -2.41 2.39 13.50
C THR A 70 -3.14 3.35 12.56
N LEU A 71 -2.72 3.45 11.30
CA LEU A 71 -3.39 4.29 10.30
C LEU A 71 -4.80 3.78 9.96
N ARG A 72 -5.00 2.45 9.92
CA ARG A 72 -6.32 1.86 9.66
C ARG A 72 -7.35 2.13 10.74
N THR A 73 -6.92 2.40 11.97
CA THR A 73 -7.79 2.74 13.10
C THR A 73 -8.17 4.23 13.17
N ARG A 74 -7.62 5.06 12.28
CA ARG A 74 -8.02 6.45 12.09
C ARG A 74 -9.06 6.58 10.98
#